data_AF-A0A5B6ZIX2-F1
#
_entry.id   AF-A0A5B6ZIX2-F1
#
_cell.length_a   1.000
_cell.length_b   1.000
_cell.length_c   1.000
_cell.angle_alpha   90.00
_cell.angle_beta   90.00
_cell.angle_gamma   90.00
#
_symmetry.space_group_name_H-M   'P 1'
#
loop_
_entity.id
_entity.type
_entity.pdbx_description
1 polymer ?
#
loop_
_entity_poly.entity_id
_entity_poly.type
_entity_poly.pdbx_seq_one_letter_code
_entity_poly.pdbx_strand_id
1 'polypeptide(L)'
;KYISNTNVFEHSGKFYSVAENHLPQEIDILSLETLGNWDVNGAWNQPFTSHPKKAPGTGELVIMGVDAKKPYFELGVISADGKKLVHKADLKFNRSTLCHDIGITQRLIRYDKKGYARIGVMPRYGDADSIRWFEVQPNCVFHILNCFEDGDE
;
A
#
# COMPACT_ATOMS: atom_id res chain seq x y z
N LYS A 1 -12.06 -18.75 1.38
CA LYS A 1 -11.63 -18.30 2.72
C LYS A 1 -11.09 -16.89 2.54
N TYR A 2 -11.69 -15.88 3.18
CA TYR A 2 -11.13 -14.53 3.15
C TYR A 2 -9.75 -14.56 3.82
N ILE A 3 -8.75 -14.01 3.15
CA ILE A 3 -7.38 -13.92 3.67
C ILE A 3 -7.20 -12.49 4.18
N SER A 4 -6.63 -12.35 5.38
CA SER A 4 -6.50 -11.07 6.07
C SER A 4 -5.23 -11.05 6.93
N ASN A 5 -4.08 -11.15 6.28
CA ASN A 5 -2.80 -11.46 6.92
C ASN A 5 -1.65 -10.50 6.55
N THR A 6 -1.94 -9.41 5.83
CA THR A 6 -0.90 -8.49 5.34
C THR A 6 -0.71 -7.31 6.27
N ASN A 7 -1.79 -6.71 6.78
CA ASN A 7 -1.72 -5.57 7.68
C ASN A 7 -2.92 -5.49 8.62
N VAL A 8 -2.75 -4.76 9.72
CA VAL A 8 -3.83 -4.27 10.60
C VAL A 8 -3.75 -2.75 10.66
N PHE A 9 -4.85 -2.04 10.41
CA PHE A 9 -4.88 -0.58 10.46
C PHE A 9 -6.10 -0.05 11.21
N GLU A 10 -6.00 1.20 11.69
CA GLU A 10 -7.09 1.94 12.32
C GLU A 10 -7.68 2.96 11.34
N HIS A 11 -9.01 3.05 11.30
CA HIS A 11 -9.71 4.17 10.69
C HIS A 11 -11.04 4.45 11.41
N SER A 12 -11.33 5.72 11.68
CA SER A 12 -12.55 6.16 12.39
C SER A 12 -12.82 5.43 13.71
N GLY A 13 -11.79 5.10 14.47
CA GLY A 13 -11.88 4.41 15.77
C GLY A 13 -12.13 2.91 15.68
N LYS A 14 -12.10 2.34 14.47
CA LYS A 14 -12.27 0.91 14.21
C LYS A 14 -10.97 0.32 13.66
N PHE A 15 -10.78 -0.97 13.90
CA PHE A 15 -9.58 -1.70 13.48
C PHE A 15 -9.94 -2.71 12.42
N TYR A 16 -9.06 -2.83 11.43
CA TYR A 16 -9.29 -3.66 10.26
C TYR A 16 -8.05 -4.51 9.99
N SER A 17 -8.26 -5.80 9.84
CA SER A 17 -7.29 -6.70 9.21
C SER A 17 -7.51 -6.69 7.70
N VAL A 18 -6.43 -6.82 6.91
CA VAL A 18 -6.55 -6.80 5.45
C VAL A 18 -5.48 -7.64 4.74
N ALA A 19 -5.84 -8.16 3.57
CA ALA A 19 -4.91 -8.65 2.55
C ALA A 19 -5.34 -8.12 1.16
N GLU A 20 -4.38 -7.89 0.28
CA GLU A 20 -4.53 -7.09 -0.96
C GLU A 20 -5.63 -7.53 -1.93
N ASN A 21 -6.08 -8.77 -1.82
CA ASN A 21 -7.03 -9.41 -2.73
C ASN A 21 -8.44 -9.56 -2.15
N HIS A 22 -8.71 -9.04 -0.94
CA HIS A 22 -9.99 -9.17 -0.27
C HIS A 22 -10.48 -7.84 0.30
N LEU A 23 -11.75 -7.81 0.72
CA LEU A 23 -12.24 -6.73 1.56
C LEU A 23 -11.58 -6.80 2.95
N PRO A 24 -11.31 -5.66 3.58
CA PRO A 24 -10.80 -5.61 4.94
C PRO A 24 -11.87 -6.16 5.90
N GLN A 25 -11.44 -6.82 6.96
CA GLN A 25 -12.31 -7.36 7.99
C GLN A 25 -12.18 -6.50 9.24
N GLU A 26 -13.28 -5.93 9.70
CA GLU A 26 -13.34 -5.23 10.99
C GLU A 26 -13.07 -6.25 12.10
N ILE A 27 -12.18 -5.88 13.02
CA ILE A 27 -11.80 -6.69 14.17
C ILE A 27 -11.98 -5.89 15.45
N ASP A 28 -12.42 -6.55 16.51
CA ASP A 28 -12.26 -6.00 17.85
C ASP A 28 -10.79 -6.13 18.27
N ILE A 29 -10.14 -5.03 18.61
CA ILE A 29 -8.69 -5.02 18.87
C ILE A 29 -8.32 -5.65 20.22
N LEU A 30 -9.28 -5.83 21.12
CA LEU A 30 -9.05 -6.41 22.45
C LEU A 30 -9.33 -7.91 22.45
N SER A 31 -10.45 -8.34 21.86
CA SER A 31 -10.86 -9.75 21.80
C SER A 31 -10.31 -10.48 20.58
N LEU A 32 -9.90 -9.75 19.53
CA LEU A 32 -9.49 -10.26 18.21
C LEU A 32 -10.62 -10.97 17.44
N GLU A 33 -11.87 -10.79 17.87
CA GLU A 33 -13.03 -11.28 17.15
C GLU A 33 -13.20 -10.54 15.82
N THR A 34 -13.54 -11.28 14.76
CA THR A 34 -13.87 -10.70 13.46
C THR A 34 -15.35 -10.29 13.43
N LEU A 35 -15.60 -8.99 13.26
CA LEU A 35 -16.94 -8.40 13.30
C LEU A 35 -17.64 -8.41 11.93
N GLY A 36 -16.88 -8.41 10.84
CA GLY A 36 -17.42 -8.50 9.48
C GLY A 36 -16.52 -7.88 8.42
N ASN A 37 -16.89 -8.04 7.15
CA ASN A 37 -16.17 -7.39 6.05
C ASN A 37 -16.63 -5.92 5.93
N TRP A 38 -15.72 -5.03 5.57
CA TRP A 38 -15.99 -3.61 5.39
C TRP A 38 -15.88 -3.20 3.92
N ASP A 39 -17.04 -2.95 3.29
CA ASP A 39 -17.21 -2.55 1.88
C ASP A 39 -17.70 -1.11 1.73
N VAL A 40 -17.62 -0.32 2.80
CA VAL A 40 -18.06 1.09 2.85
C VAL A 40 -19.55 1.22 2.45
N ASN A 41 -20.42 0.42 3.07
CA ASN A 41 -21.85 0.38 2.80
C ASN A 41 -22.17 -0.01 1.33
N GLY A 42 -21.42 -0.97 0.79
CA GLY A 42 -21.51 -1.43 -0.59
C GLY A 42 -20.95 -0.46 -1.64
N ALA A 43 -20.37 0.68 -1.23
CA ALA A 43 -19.82 1.65 -2.16
C ALA A 43 -18.45 1.21 -2.74
N TRP A 44 -17.71 0.36 -2.03
CA TRP A 44 -16.46 -0.22 -2.49
C TRP A 44 -16.64 -1.69 -2.88
N ASN A 45 -16.30 -2.02 -4.11
CA ASN A 45 -16.51 -3.35 -4.70
C ASN A 45 -15.25 -3.92 -5.38
N GLN A 46 -14.07 -3.45 -4.96
CA GLN A 46 -12.77 -3.90 -5.45
C GLN A 46 -11.98 -4.59 -4.34
N PRO A 47 -10.91 -5.33 -4.67
CA PRO A 47 -9.87 -5.66 -3.70
C PRO A 47 -9.38 -4.42 -2.96
N PHE A 48 -8.95 -4.57 -1.72
CA PHE A 48 -8.56 -3.44 -0.87
C PHE A 48 -7.06 -3.51 -0.55
N THR A 49 -6.35 -2.41 -0.78
CA THR A 49 -4.92 -2.32 -0.46
C THR A 49 -4.63 -2.63 1.00
N SER A 50 -3.54 -3.37 1.27
CA SER A 50 -3.06 -3.55 2.63
C SER A 50 -2.37 -2.30 3.21
N HIS A 51 -2.14 -1.26 2.40
CA HIS A 51 -1.46 -0.04 2.82
C HIS A 51 -2.29 1.23 2.60
N PRO A 52 -3.52 1.30 3.15
CA PRO A 52 -4.32 2.51 3.05
C PRO A 52 -3.60 3.66 3.78
N LYS A 53 -3.75 4.88 3.29
CA LYS A 53 -3.07 6.05 3.85
C LYS A 53 -4.09 7.09 4.31
N LYS A 54 -3.98 7.52 5.57
CA LYS A 54 -4.81 8.59 6.12
C LYS A 54 -4.27 9.95 5.66
N ALA A 55 -5.11 10.73 4.98
CA ALA A 55 -4.76 12.03 4.42
C ALA A 55 -4.49 13.06 5.53
N PRO A 56 -3.31 13.71 5.55
CA PRO A 56 -3.00 14.73 6.55
C PRO A 56 -3.94 15.93 6.44
N GLY A 57 -4.59 16.29 7.54
CA GLY A 57 -5.48 17.45 7.64
C GLY A 57 -6.97 17.09 7.53
N THR A 58 -7.37 16.30 6.52
CA THR A 58 -8.79 15.90 6.37
C THR A 58 -9.15 14.66 7.17
N GLY A 59 -8.17 13.77 7.41
CA GLY A 59 -8.41 12.49 8.07
C GLY A 59 -9.09 11.45 7.18
N GLU A 60 -9.33 11.76 5.90
CA GLU A 60 -9.86 10.82 4.91
C GLU A 60 -8.89 9.66 4.68
N LEU A 61 -9.41 8.48 4.33
CA LEU A 61 -8.59 7.31 4.03
C LEU A 61 -8.48 7.12 2.53
N VAL A 62 -7.28 7.22 1.99
CA VAL A 62 -6.99 6.94 0.58
C VAL A 62 -6.67 5.47 0.43
N ILE A 63 -7.34 4.84 -0.53
CA ILE A 63 -7.29 3.40 -0.80
C ILE A 63 -7.07 3.15 -2.29
N MET A 64 -6.62 1.96 -2.64
CA MET A 64 -6.61 1.47 -4.01
C MET A 64 -7.11 0.03 -4.06
N GLY A 65 -7.59 -0.38 -5.23
CA GLY A 65 -7.90 -1.75 -5.56
C GLY A 65 -7.27 -2.14 -6.89
N VAL A 66 -6.64 -3.32 -6.91
CA VAL A 66 -6.03 -3.92 -8.10
C VAL A 66 -6.72 -5.24 -8.38
N ASP A 67 -7.26 -5.40 -9.59
CA ASP A 67 -7.96 -6.62 -10.01
C ASP A 67 -7.34 -7.18 -11.30
N ALA A 68 -7.48 -8.48 -11.50
CA ALA A 68 -7.15 -9.17 -12.75
C ALA A 68 -8.15 -8.84 -13.87
N LYS A 69 -9.34 -8.31 -13.53
CA LYS A 69 -10.38 -7.86 -14.47
C LYS A 69 -10.47 -6.35 -14.49
N LYS A 70 -11.07 -5.79 -15.54
CA LYS A 70 -11.33 -4.35 -15.62
C LYS A 70 -12.43 -3.94 -14.64
N PRO A 71 -12.33 -2.76 -13.99
CA PRO A 71 -11.19 -1.84 -14.01
C PRO A 71 -9.98 -2.42 -13.25
N TYR A 72 -8.79 -2.38 -13.87
CA TYR A 72 -7.61 -3.04 -13.32
C TYR A 72 -7.01 -2.32 -12.10
N PHE A 73 -7.23 -1.01 -12.00
CA PHE A 73 -6.75 -0.18 -10.91
C PHE A 73 -7.77 0.91 -10.61
N GLU A 74 -8.33 0.92 -9.41
CA GLU A 74 -9.21 1.98 -8.93
C GLU A 74 -8.63 2.65 -7.69
N LEU A 75 -8.69 3.97 -7.65
CA LEU A 75 -8.42 4.78 -6.47
C LEU A 75 -9.74 5.07 -5.75
N GLY A 76 -9.74 5.00 -4.42
CA GLY A 76 -10.85 5.42 -3.58
C GLY A 76 -10.42 6.40 -2.49
N VAL A 77 -11.34 7.25 -2.06
CA VAL A 77 -11.18 8.08 -0.86
C VAL A 77 -12.39 7.88 0.02
N ILE A 78 -12.18 7.43 1.24
CA ILE A 78 -13.21 7.21 2.26
C ILE A 78 -13.21 8.42 3.21
N SER A 79 -14.40 8.88 3.60
CA SER A 79 -14.57 9.96 4.57
C SER A 79 -13.86 9.66 5.90
N ALA A 80 -13.49 10.72 6.63
CA ALA A 80 -12.82 10.61 7.92
C ALA A 80 -13.61 9.80 8.97
N ASP A 81 -14.95 9.79 8.87
CA ASP A 81 -15.86 9.00 9.73
C ASP A 81 -16.07 7.55 9.23
N GLY A 82 -15.40 7.15 8.15
CA GLY A 82 -15.47 5.80 7.59
C GLY A 82 -16.79 5.41 6.92
N LYS A 83 -17.76 6.33 6.80
CA LYS A 83 -19.13 5.99 6.37
C LYS A 83 -19.38 6.10 4.87
N LYS A 84 -18.58 6.87 4.13
CA LYS A 84 -18.84 7.18 2.72
C LYS A 84 -17.58 7.05 1.90
N LEU A 85 -17.72 6.47 0.70
CA LEU A 85 -16.74 6.63 -0.36
C LEU A 85 -16.98 8.00 -1.01
N VAL A 86 -16.16 8.99 -0.67
CA VAL A 86 -16.31 10.38 -1.13
C VAL A 86 -15.72 10.58 -2.53
N HIS A 87 -14.83 9.71 -2.96
CA HIS A 87 -14.29 9.70 -4.31
C HIS A 87 -13.96 8.28 -4.77
N LYS A 88 -14.17 8.02 -6.07
CA LYS A 88 -13.77 6.79 -6.75
C LYS A 88 -13.33 7.10 -8.18
N ALA A 89 -12.18 6.59 -8.59
CA ALA A 89 -11.65 6.80 -9.93
C ALA A 89 -10.99 5.54 -10.50
N ASP A 90 -11.45 5.10 -11.67
CA ASP A 90 -10.74 4.13 -12.50
C ASP A 90 -9.58 4.82 -13.21
N LEU A 91 -8.35 4.38 -12.95
CA LEU A 91 -7.14 4.97 -13.52
C LEU A 91 -6.83 4.49 -14.95
N LYS A 92 -7.71 3.68 -15.55
CA LYS A 92 -7.66 3.26 -16.96
C LYS A 92 -6.37 2.57 -17.36
N PHE A 93 -5.79 1.78 -16.45
CA PHE A 93 -4.62 0.97 -16.77
C PHE A 93 -4.94 0.04 -17.95
N ASN A 94 -3.95 -0.22 -18.81
CA ASN A 94 -4.13 -1.06 -20.00
C ASN A 94 -4.02 -2.57 -19.71
N ARG A 95 -3.47 -2.93 -18.54
CA ARG A 95 -3.31 -4.29 -18.03
C ARG A 95 -3.34 -4.29 -16.50
N SER A 96 -3.66 -5.45 -15.92
CA SER A 96 -3.47 -5.66 -14.49
C SER A 96 -1.98 -5.66 -14.15
N THR A 97 -1.60 -4.78 -13.23
CA THR A 97 -0.23 -4.65 -12.72
C THR A 97 -0.32 -4.64 -11.20
N LEU A 98 0.40 -5.56 -10.56
CA LEU A 98 0.46 -5.60 -9.10
C LEU A 98 1.02 -4.27 -8.59
N CYS A 99 0.29 -3.63 -7.67
CA CYS A 99 0.73 -2.44 -6.96
C CYS A 99 0.49 -2.67 -5.48
N HIS A 100 1.58 -2.80 -4.73
CA HIS A 100 1.51 -3.21 -3.32
C HIS A 100 1.17 -2.03 -2.38
N ASP A 101 1.79 -0.87 -2.62
CA ASP A 101 1.67 0.30 -1.75
C ASP A 101 1.47 1.59 -2.55
N ILE A 102 0.89 2.61 -1.92
CA ILE A 102 0.65 3.94 -2.45
C ILE A 102 1.22 5.02 -1.53
N GLY A 103 1.85 6.04 -2.10
CA GLY A 103 2.20 7.26 -1.37
C GLY A 103 1.10 8.32 -1.53
N ILE A 104 0.77 9.04 -0.46
CA ILE A 104 -0.10 10.22 -0.53
C ILE A 104 0.58 11.45 0.05
N THR A 105 0.21 12.60 -0.48
CA THR A 105 0.77 13.91 -0.12
C THR A 105 -0.29 14.99 -0.33
N GLN A 106 -0.26 16.08 0.43
CA GLN A 106 -1.17 17.22 0.20
C GLN A 106 -0.98 17.88 -1.19
N ARG A 107 0.21 17.73 -1.78
CA ARG A 107 0.57 18.10 -3.15
C ARG A 107 1.51 17.04 -3.69
N LEU A 108 1.33 16.63 -4.96
CA LEU A 108 2.16 15.65 -5.68
C LEU A 108 3.59 15.56 -5.11
N ILE A 109 4.02 14.35 -4.74
CA ILE A 109 5.40 14.03 -4.37
C ILE A 109 6.32 14.81 -5.32
N ARG A 110 7.06 15.78 -4.78
CA ARG A 110 8.02 16.55 -5.57
C ARG A 110 9.18 15.63 -5.85
N TYR A 111 9.08 14.89 -6.94
CA TYR A 111 10.13 14.01 -7.42
C TYR A 111 11.33 14.87 -7.84
N ASP A 112 12.38 14.86 -7.02
CA ASP A 112 13.62 15.56 -7.32
C ASP A 112 14.44 14.76 -8.32
N LYS A 113 14.26 15.10 -9.59
CA LYS A 113 15.02 14.54 -10.72
C LYS A 113 16.52 14.84 -10.66
N LYS A 114 16.95 15.81 -9.84
CA LYS A 114 18.35 16.24 -9.73
C LYS A 114 19.06 15.67 -8.50
N GLY A 115 18.31 15.05 -7.57
CA GLY A 115 18.88 14.33 -6.44
C GLY A 115 19.63 13.07 -6.87
N TYR A 116 20.24 12.36 -5.93
CA TYR A 116 20.90 11.07 -6.19
C TYR A 116 20.19 9.95 -5.42
N ALA A 117 20.25 8.73 -5.96
CA ALA A 117 19.82 7.51 -5.29
C ALA A 117 20.97 6.51 -5.29
N ARG A 118 21.07 5.67 -4.25
CA ARG A 118 22.11 4.65 -4.11
C ARG A 118 21.55 3.35 -3.56
N ILE A 119 22.14 2.23 -3.96
CA ILE A 119 21.93 0.90 -3.36
C ILE A 119 23.22 0.53 -2.62
N GLY A 120 23.12 0.16 -1.35
CA GLY A 120 24.26 -0.34 -0.57
C GLY A 120 24.21 -1.86 -0.48
N VAL A 121 25.31 -2.52 -0.82
CA VAL A 121 25.50 -3.96 -0.59
C VAL A 121 26.59 -4.13 0.46
N MET A 122 26.24 -4.79 1.57
CA MET A 122 27.17 -5.04 2.68
C MET A 122 27.28 -6.55 2.91
N PRO A 123 28.51 -7.10 3.03
CA PRO A 123 28.69 -8.46 3.51
C PRO A 123 27.96 -8.65 4.85
N ARG A 124 27.30 -9.80 5.02
CA ARG A 124 26.48 -10.08 6.21
C ARG A 124 27.22 -9.92 7.55
N TYR A 125 28.55 -10.12 7.54
CA TYR A 125 29.41 -10.00 8.72
C TYR A 125 30.45 -8.86 8.58
N GLY A 126 30.24 -7.92 7.67
CA GLY A 126 31.09 -6.76 7.50
C GLY A 126 30.71 -5.60 8.45
N ASP A 127 31.46 -4.50 8.36
CA ASP A 127 31.23 -3.25 9.07
C ASP A 127 30.83 -2.12 8.10
N ALA A 128 30.68 -0.89 8.61
CA ALA A 128 30.29 0.25 7.80
C ALA A 128 31.27 0.54 6.63
N ASP A 129 32.55 0.22 6.80
CA ASP A 129 33.59 0.42 5.79
C ASP A 129 33.53 -0.65 4.69
N SER A 130 32.86 -1.78 4.95
CA SER A 130 32.67 -2.87 3.99
C SER A 130 31.51 -2.67 3.01
N ILE A 131 30.69 -1.62 3.18
CA ILE A 131 29.54 -1.34 2.30
C ILE A 131 30.02 -0.89 0.92
N ARG A 132 29.60 -1.60 -0.12
CA ARG A 132 29.74 -1.17 -1.52
C ARG A 132 28.49 -0.40 -1.93
N TRP A 133 28.67 0.89 -2.22
CA TRP A 133 27.60 1.77 -2.69
C TRP A 133 27.57 1.82 -4.22
N PHE A 134 26.40 1.58 -4.79
CA PHE A 134 26.12 1.69 -6.22
C PHE A 134 25.21 2.88 -6.46
N GLU A 135 25.61 3.77 -7.36
CA GLU A 135 24.73 4.85 -7.82
C GLU A 135 23.66 4.29 -8.75
N VAL A 136 22.42 4.71 -8.53
CA VAL A 136 21.29 4.39 -9.40
C VAL A 136 20.60 5.67 -9.83
N GLN A 137 19.90 5.61 -10.97
CA GLN A 137 19.07 6.73 -11.38
C GLN A 137 18.08 7.06 -10.26
N PRO A 138 17.81 8.35 -9.98
CA PRO A 138 16.74 8.74 -9.07
C PRO A 138 15.50 7.95 -9.44
N ASN A 139 14.88 7.35 -8.44
CA ASN A 139 13.69 6.53 -8.59
C ASN A 139 12.99 6.45 -7.23
N CYS A 140 11.76 5.93 -7.22
CA CYS A 140 11.02 5.67 -6.00
C CYS A 140 10.83 4.16 -5.88
N VAL A 141 11.61 3.53 -4.99
CA VAL A 141 11.44 2.12 -4.62
C VAL A 141 10.53 2.06 -3.40
N PHE A 142 9.46 1.25 -3.47
CA PHE A 142 8.56 1.03 -2.34
C PHE A 142 8.93 -0.27 -1.62
N HIS A 143 8.75 -1.43 -2.25
CA HIS A 143 9.07 -2.72 -1.65
C HIS A 143 10.04 -3.51 -2.53
N ILE A 144 11.11 -4.03 -1.91
CA ILE A 144 12.04 -4.98 -2.53
C ILE A 144 11.46 -6.38 -2.30
N LEU A 145 11.03 -7.03 -3.38
CA LEU A 145 10.37 -8.35 -3.30
C LEU A 145 11.31 -9.44 -2.76
N ASN A 146 12.53 -9.51 -3.29
CA ASN A 146 13.59 -10.40 -2.83
C ASN A 146 14.96 -9.90 -3.34
N CYS A 147 16.03 -10.46 -2.80
CA CYS A 147 17.41 -10.31 -3.23
C CYS A 147 18.08 -11.69 -3.22
N PHE A 148 18.80 -12.04 -4.28
CA PHE A 148 19.62 -13.25 -4.35
C PHE A 148 20.91 -12.95 -5.10
N GLU A 149 21.96 -13.69 -4.79
CA GLU A 149 23.22 -13.70 -5.54
C GLU A 149 23.10 -14.76 -6.65
N ASP A 150 23.57 -14.44 -7.85
CA ASP A 150 23.66 -15.38 -8.97
C ASP A 150 25.07 -15.29 -9.58
N GLY A 151 25.85 -16.35 -9.40
CA GLY A 151 27.30 -16.37 -9.65
C GLY A 151 28.14 -16.34 -8.36
N ASP A 152 29.48 -16.37 -8.53
CA ASP A 152 30.46 -16.45 -7.45
C ASP A 152 31.22 -15.12 -7.20
N GLU A 153 30.76 -14.00 -7.78
CA GLU A 153 31.39 -12.67 -7.66
C GLU A 153 30.90 -11.85 -6.46
#